data_AF-A0A961G203-F1
#
_entry.id   AF-A0A961G203-F1
#
_cell.length_a   1.000
_cell.length_b   1.000
_cell.length_c   1.000
_cell.angle_alpha   90.00
_cell.angle_beta   90.00
_cell.angle_gamma   90.00
#
_symmetry.space_group_name_H-M   'P 1'
#
loop_
_entity.id
_entity.type
_entity.pdbx_description
1 polymer ?
#
loop_
_entity_poly.entity_id
_entity_poly.type
_entity_poly.pdbx_seq_one_letter_code
_entity_poly.pdbx_strand_id
1 'polypeptide(L)'
;MTRITQQHLESYLWGAAVLLRGTIDAGDYKQFIFPLLFYKRLCDVYDEETQTALRESEGDLLFALFPENHRFQIPADAHWREIRKVSRDV
;
A
#
# COMPACT_ATOMS: atom_id res chain seq x y z
N MET A 1 3.85 -22.43 -10.73
CA MET A 1 4.52 -21.13 -10.55
C MET A 1 5.69 -21.32 -9.60
N THR A 2 6.91 -21.07 -10.05
CA THR A 2 8.09 -21.14 -9.20
C THR A 2 8.09 -19.90 -8.30
N ARG A 3 7.91 -20.09 -6.99
CA ARG A 3 8.01 -18.98 -6.02
C ARG A 3 9.46 -18.52 -5.94
N ILE A 4 9.68 -17.21 -5.93
CA ILE A 4 10.98 -16.63 -5.62
C ILE A 4 11.37 -16.99 -4.19
N THR A 5 12.65 -17.19 -3.93
CA THR A 5 13.15 -17.36 -2.56
C THR A 5 13.09 -16.02 -1.82
N GLN A 6 13.02 -16.07 -0.49
CA GLN A 6 13.10 -14.86 0.34
C GLN A 6 14.37 -14.06 0.03
N GLN A 7 15.51 -14.73 -0.09
CA GLN A 7 16.79 -14.09 -0.40
C GLN A 7 16.77 -13.36 -1.75
N HIS A 8 16.14 -13.95 -2.79
CA HIS A 8 16.00 -13.27 -4.08
C HIS A 8 15.07 -12.06 -3.99
N LEU A 9 13.97 -12.14 -3.23
CA LEU A 9 13.07 -11.02 -3.01
C LEU A 9 13.79 -9.87 -2.28
N GLU A 10 14.49 -10.17 -1.20
CA GLU A 10 15.26 -9.18 -0.43
C GLU A 10 16.32 -8.51 -1.29
N SER A 11 17.08 -9.30 -2.06
CA SER A 11 18.11 -8.77 -2.97
C SER A 11 17.50 -7.86 -4.05
N TYR A 12 16.36 -8.25 -4.61
CA TYR A 12 15.65 -7.46 -5.62
C TYR A 12 15.13 -6.13 -5.05
N LEU A 13 14.47 -6.17 -3.89
CA LEU A 13 13.96 -4.97 -3.22
C LEU A 13 15.08 -4.04 -2.76
N TRP A 14 16.19 -4.60 -2.26
CA TRP A 14 17.38 -3.83 -1.91
C TRP A 14 17.94 -3.09 -3.13
N GLY A 15 18.08 -3.78 -4.27
CA GLY A 15 18.52 -3.16 -5.52
C GLY A 15 17.62 -2.01 -5.97
N ALA A 16 16.30 -2.17 -5.86
CA ALA A 16 15.35 -1.10 -6.16
C ALA A 16 15.50 0.10 -5.19
N ALA A 17 15.67 -0.15 -3.89
CA ALA A 17 15.88 0.91 -2.91
C ALA A 17 17.20 1.67 -3.13
N VAL A 18 18.28 0.97 -3.50
CA VAL A 18 19.57 1.58 -3.85
C VAL A 18 19.44 2.48 -5.08
N LEU A 19 18.66 2.07 -6.08
CA LEU A 19 18.41 2.88 -7.27
C LEU A 19 17.58 4.14 -6.94
N LEU A 20 16.52 3.99 -6.14
CA LEU A 20 15.60 5.08 -5.82
C LEU A 20 16.16 6.11 -4.85
N ARG A 21 17.02 5.71 -3.90
CA ARG A 21 17.60 6.66 -2.94
C ARG A 21 18.59 7.64 -3.56
N GLY A 22 19.14 7.33 -4.74
CA GLY A 22 20.13 8.18 -5.41
C GLY A 22 21.31 8.54 -4.50
N THR A 23 21.50 9.83 -4.26
CA THR A 23 22.58 10.38 -3.41
C THR A 23 22.19 10.50 -1.93
N ILE A 24 20.96 10.15 -1.56
CA ILE A 24 20.48 10.22 -0.16
C ILE A 24 21.11 9.07 0.61
N ASP A 25 21.63 9.39 1.81
CA ASP A 25 22.17 8.37 2.71
C ASP A 25 21.10 7.31 3.06
N ALA A 26 21.53 6.08 3.30
CA ALA A 26 20.64 4.98 3.67
C ALA A 26 19.80 5.31 4.91
N GLY A 27 20.41 5.97 5.90
CA GLY A 27 19.78 6.36 7.15
C GLY A 27 18.69 7.40 6.98
N ASP A 28 18.83 8.31 6.01
CA ASP A 28 17.85 9.37 5.73
C ASP A 28 16.77 8.89 4.76
N TYR A 29 17.10 8.02 3.80
CA TYR A 29 16.14 7.50 2.83
C TYR A 29 14.95 6.78 3.49
N LYS A 30 15.17 6.18 4.66
CA LYS A 30 14.12 5.52 5.46
C LYS A 30 12.96 6.48 5.81
N GLN A 31 13.25 7.77 5.98
CA GLN A 31 12.25 8.80 6.30
C GLN A 31 11.27 9.03 5.14
N PHE A 32 11.63 8.65 3.91
CA PHE A 32 10.77 8.79 2.73
C PHE A 32 10.08 7.48 2.39
N ILE A 33 10.84 6.37 2.34
CA ILE A 33 10.30 5.09 1.90
C ILE A 33 9.34 4.47 2.91
N PHE A 34 9.55 4.64 4.23
CA PHE A 34 8.66 4.04 5.22
C PHE A 34 7.28 4.69 5.27
N PRO A 35 7.11 6.03 5.28
CA PRO A 35 5.79 6.64 5.17
C PRO A 35 5.05 6.20 3.90
N LEU A 36 5.76 6.10 2.76
CA LEU A 36 5.15 5.66 1.50
C LEU A 36 4.65 4.21 1.57
N LEU A 37 5.47 3.30 2.11
CA LEU A 37 5.09 1.89 2.30
C LEU A 37 3.97 1.74 3.32
N PHE A 38 4.01 2.52 4.41
CA PHE A 38 2.97 2.53 5.43
C PHE A 38 1.64 3.01 4.85
N TYR A 39 1.66 4.11 4.08
CA TYR A 39 0.48 4.63 3.39
C TYR A 39 -0.11 3.62 2.40
N LYS A 40 0.74 2.98 1.58
CA LYS A 40 0.29 1.88 0.72
C LYS A 40 -0.35 0.76 1.55
N ARG A 41 0.28 0.35 2.65
CA ARG A 41 -0.24 -0.73 3.50
C ARG A 41 -1.58 -0.37 4.12
N LEU A 42 -1.80 0.89 4.54
CA LEU A 42 -3.10 1.36 5.02
C LEU A 42 -4.20 1.17 3.97
N CYS A 43 -3.92 1.55 2.73
CA CYS A 43 -4.85 1.35 1.61
C CYS A 43 -5.08 -0.15 1.33
N ASP A 44 -4.03 -0.96 1.35
CA ASP A 44 -4.15 -2.41 1.14
C ASP A 44 -5.00 -3.07 2.23
N VAL A 45 -4.84 -2.66 3.50
CA VAL A 45 -5.67 -3.17 4.62
C VAL A 45 -7.13 -2.76 4.44
N TYR A 46 -7.39 -1.52 4.04
CA TYR A 46 -8.74 -1.06 3.75
C TYR A 46 -9.40 -1.91 2.65
N ASP A 47 -8.67 -2.20 1.56
CA ASP A 47 -9.13 -3.09 0.48
C ASP A 47 -9.39 -4.53 1.00
N GLU A 48 -8.51 -5.07 1.85
CA GLU A 48 -8.65 -6.40 2.48
C GLU A 48 -9.88 -6.49 3.42
N GLU A 49 -10.12 -5.45 4.21
CA GLU A 49 -11.27 -5.30 5.11
C GLU A 49 -12.57 -5.20 4.30
N THR A 50 -12.58 -4.38 3.23
CA THR A 50 -13.72 -4.26 2.30
C THR A 50 -14.08 -5.62 1.68
N GLN A 51 -13.08 -6.36 1.22
CA GLN A 51 -13.29 -7.70 0.64
C GLN A 51 -13.79 -8.73 1.67
N THR A 52 -13.43 -8.55 2.94
CA THR A 52 -13.92 -9.42 4.02
C THR A 52 -15.37 -9.11 4.32
N ALA A 53 -15.73 -7.85 4.52
CA ALA A 53 -17.10 -7.44 4.74
C ALA A 53 -18.03 -7.77 3.56
N LEU A 54 -17.53 -7.68 2.31
CA LEU A 54 -18.26 -8.13 1.12
C LEU A 54 -18.59 -9.62 1.15
N ARG A 55 -17.64 -10.47 1.61
CA ARG A 55 -17.88 -11.91 1.71
C ARG A 55 -18.86 -12.25 2.81
N GLU A 56 -18.81 -11.54 3.93
CA GLU A 56 -19.70 -11.75 5.08
C GLU A 56 -21.13 -11.28 4.82
N SER A 57 -21.30 -10.28 3.95
CA SER A 57 -22.60 -9.71 3.58
C SER A 57 -23.17 -10.23 2.27
N GLU A 58 -22.64 -11.35 1.75
CA GLU A 58 -23.09 -11.96 0.49
C GLU A 58 -23.04 -11.00 -0.72
N GLY A 59 -22.09 -10.06 -0.71
CA GLY A 59 -21.86 -9.11 -1.80
C GLY A 59 -22.52 -7.74 -1.65
N ASP A 60 -23.06 -7.40 -0.47
CA ASP A 60 -23.60 -6.06 -0.21
C ASP A 60 -22.49 -5.02 -0.10
N LEU A 61 -22.34 -4.21 -1.16
CA LEU A 61 -21.38 -3.12 -1.23
C LEU A 61 -21.65 -2.00 -0.23
N LEU A 62 -22.92 -1.69 0.05
CA LEU A 62 -23.25 -0.63 1.01
C LEU A 62 -22.87 -1.07 2.42
N PHE A 63 -23.13 -2.33 2.74
CA PHE A 63 -22.64 -2.92 4.00
C PHE A 63 -21.11 -2.87 4.06
N ALA A 64 -20.43 -3.35 3.03
CA ALA A 64 -18.98 -3.48 3.05
C ALA A 64 -18.23 -2.16 3.18
N LEU A 65 -18.83 -1.05 2.74
CA LEU A 65 -18.27 0.30 2.82
C LEU A 65 -18.60 1.03 4.14
N PHE A 66 -19.34 0.41 5.07
CA PHE A 66 -19.61 1.02 6.36
C PHE A 66 -18.30 1.31 7.12
N PRO A 67 -18.13 2.53 7.69
CA PRO A 67 -16.92 2.89 8.41
C PRO A 67 -16.54 1.91 9.53
N GLU A 68 -17.53 1.27 10.15
CA GLU A 68 -17.36 0.30 11.24
C GLU A 68 -16.62 -0.98 10.81
N ASN A 69 -16.64 -1.30 9.51
CA ASN A 69 -15.90 -2.43 8.96
C ASN A 69 -14.41 -2.13 8.74
N HIS A 70 -13.99 -0.87 8.91
CA HIS A 70 -12.64 -0.43 8.59
C HIS A 70 -11.93 0.18 9.80
N ARG A 71 -10.69 -0.25 10.03
CA ARG A 71 -9.87 0.29 11.14
C ARG A 71 -9.42 1.73 10.89
N PHE A 72 -9.27 2.09 9.62
CA PHE A 72 -8.89 3.41 9.17
C PHE A 72 -9.80 3.82 8.02
N GLN A 73 -10.20 5.08 7.98
CA GLN A 73 -10.96 5.62 6.86
C GLN A 73 -9.98 6.19 5.83
N ILE A 74 -10.14 5.79 4.57
CA ILE A 74 -9.35 6.28 3.45
C ILE A 74 -10.28 7.07 2.52
N PRO A 75 -10.09 8.39 2.37
CA PRO A 75 -10.82 9.17 1.38
C PRO A 75 -10.61 8.58 -0.03
N ALA A 76 -11.65 8.60 -0.85
CA ALA A 76 -11.60 7.95 -2.17
C ALA A 76 -10.51 8.53 -3.08
N ASP A 77 -10.27 9.83 -3.02
CA ASP A 77 -9.24 10.56 -3.77
C ASP A 77 -7.83 10.39 -3.17
N ALA A 78 -7.75 10.00 -1.89
CA ALA A 78 -6.51 9.69 -1.18
C ALA A 78 -6.27 8.18 -1.07
N HIS A 79 -6.84 7.37 -1.96
CA HIS A 79 -6.49 5.95 -2.04
C HIS A 79 -5.20 5.77 -2.85
N TRP A 80 -4.38 4.78 -2.51
CA TRP A 80 -3.11 4.50 -3.18
C TRP A 80 -3.25 4.37 -4.71
N ARG A 81 -4.36 3.77 -5.18
CA ARG A 81 -4.66 3.62 -6.61
C ARG A 81 -4.88 4.95 -7.32
N GLU A 82 -5.40 5.96 -6.62
CA GLU A 82 -5.65 7.29 -7.18
C GLU A 82 -4.38 8.12 -7.16
N ILE A 83 -3.69 8.20 -6.02
CA ILE A 83 -2.46 9.00 -5.89
C ILE A 83 -1.37 8.52 -6.86
N ARG A 84 -1.22 7.22 -7.10
CA ARG A 84 -0.22 6.71 -8.05
C ARG A 84 -0.46 7.16 -9.50
N LYS A 85 -1.68 7.57 -9.87
CA LYS A 85 -1.98 8.10 -11.23
C LYS A 85 -1.43 9.50 -11.43
N VAL A 86 -1.14 10.24 -10.36
CA VAL A 86 -0.68 11.63 -10.41
C VAL A 86 0.84 11.65 -10.45
N SER A 87 1.42 12.09 -11.57
CA SER A 87 2.88 12.13 -11.80
C SER A 87 3.52 13.50 -11.57
N ARG A 88 2.74 14.48 -11.09
CA ARG A 88 3.19 15.85 -10.81
C ARG A 88 2.88 16.19 -9.35
N ASP A 89 3.75 16.95 -8.71
CA ASP A 89 3.44 17.55 -7.42
C ASP A 89 2.18 18.41 -7.54
N VAL A 90 1.30 18.26 -6.56
CA VAL A 90 0.10 19.10 -6.34
C VAL A 90 0.41 20.19 -5.34
#